data_AF-A0A260ZK50-F1
#
_entry.id   AF-A0A260ZK50-F1
#
_cell.length_a   1.000
_cell.length_b   1.000
_cell.length_c   1.000
_cell.angle_alpha   90.00
_cell.angle_beta   90.00
_cell.angle_gamma   90.00
#
_symmetry.space_group_name_H-M   'P 1'
#
loop_
_entity.id
_entity.type
_entity.pdbx_description
1 polymer ?
#
loop_
_entity_poly.entity_id
_entity_poly.type
_entity_poly.pdbx_seq_one_letter_code
_entity_poly.pdbx_strand_id
1 'polypeptide(L)'
;MLLLQEESTQSSTKCLLIYDVSNNSVTGTVKIMPDTICSNFRSNANEIMTMNSTGLWSFYDIRGSTVKPFKCFKIGTPVKQGHAVDLSYCITSCNGQKHLWTWNEQGKPVDTWNYSEKEWFLGLIKGNSSETIFALHGQHHNSTMTMTDVNHLFEYQSKLFHRYGVKDSKQTLFDVLDGKVLATACNAGIQMQSAEFHVSNYKEHSRKLSENIRSAKVRWQKNKDQKEEEKVKSRWEDNAKKNVGVNSFDTTFTEHDFTMSGVLGSGQFGSVFEGKSKRTGKAVAIKVLVNRTSIYTEKFIVQREVDIQRELRHANIVKMYTAFKSKYTIFIVLELMSGTLHSILKNEETKVLSETKIACMVHDVSNALAYCHMRGIIHRDLKPQNILHSNENVFKITDFGTATDERDNTYCGTLDFMAPEVLCRKKQSTAVDCFALGIIVHLCNEGRLPFLLADGQGCDEMKIKCKYEPPVDMGLKIQEITRNLIKRDAKDRWTATEVVNSQLVRDYQHQMQDDIFKQELADL
;
A
#
# COMPACT_ATOMS: atom_id res chain seq x y z
N MET A 1 -22.46 5.09 -41.71
CA MET A 1 -21.23 4.94 -40.88
C MET A 1 -20.10 4.67 -41.85
N LEU A 2 -19.05 5.50 -41.86
CA LEU A 2 -18.02 5.44 -42.89
C LEU A 2 -16.82 4.62 -42.38
N LEU A 3 -16.44 3.54 -43.08
CA LEU A 3 -15.26 2.71 -42.78
C LEU A 3 -14.15 3.00 -43.78
N LEU A 4 -12.89 2.81 -43.37
CA LEU A 4 -11.72 2.98 -44.23
C LEU A 4 -11.08 1.65 -44.60
N GLN A 5 -10.83 1.43 -45.89
CA GLN A 5 -10.15 0.22 -46.41
C GLN A 5 -8.99 0.63 -47.32
N GLU A 6 -7.84 -0.04 -47.23
CA GLU A 6 -6.75 0.14 -48.19
C GLU A 6 -7.08 -0.57 -49.51
N GLU A 7 -6.99 0.15 -50.61
CA GLU A 7 -7.04 -0.44 -51.95
C GLU A 7 -5.62 -0.68 -52.45
N SER A 8 -5.25 -1.95 -52.65
CA SER A 8 -3.95 -2.34 -53.21
C SER A 8 -3.93 -2.11 -54.72
N THR A 9 -3.68 -0.87 -55.15
CA THR A 9 -3.50 -0.60 -56.58
C THR A 9 -2.08 -0.96 -57.01
N GLN A 10 -1.90 -1.53 -58.21
CA GLN A 10 -0.59 -1.77 -58.83
C GLN A 10 0.15 -0.47 -59.23
N SER A 11 -0.36 0.70 -58.79
CA SER A 11 0.19 2.01 -59.09
C SER A 11 0.96 2.59 -57.89
N SER A 12 1.82 3.57 -58.14
CA SER A 12 2.58 4.31 -57.12
C SER A 12 1.71 5.17 -56.16
N THR A 13 0.40 4.96 -56.11
CA THR A 13 -0.54 5.73 -55.29
C THR A 13 -1.39 4.80 -54.44
N LYS A 14 -1.36 4.96 -53.11
CA LYS A 14 -2.25 4.24 -52.18
C LYS A 14 -3.56 5.01 -52.02
N CYS A 15 -4.67 4.29 -51.87
CA CYS A 15 -6.00 4.89 -51.68
C CYS A 15 -6.70 4.29 -50.46
N LEU A 16 -7.45 5.12 -49.75
CA LEU A 16 -8.38 4.70 -48.71
C LEU A 16 -9.81 4.83 -49.24
N LEU A 17 -10.56 3.73 -49.24
CA LEU A 17 -11.97 3.69 -49.60
C LEU A 17 -12.81 4.10 -48.40
N ILE A 18 -13.81 4.95 -48.62
CA ILE A 18 -14.80 5.35 -47.63
C ILE A 18 -16.06 4.52 -47.87
N TYR A 19 -16.31 3.54 -47.02
CA TYR A 19 -17.42 2.61 -47.15
C TYR A 19 -18.60 2.99 -46.27
N ASP A 20 -19.79 3.18 -46.83
CA ASP A 20 -21.00 3.38 -46.04
C ASP A 20 -21.65 2.04 -45.70
N VAL A 21 -21.54 1.66 -44.42
CA VAL A 21 -22.13 0.43 -43.88
C VAL A 21 -23.65 0.38 -44.06
N SER A 22 -24.34 1.53 -44.02
CA SER A 22 -25.80 1.55 -44.09
C SER A 22 -26.34 1.23 -45.48
N ASN A 23 -25.59 1.63 -46.51
CA ASN A 23 -25.95 1.44 -47.93
C ASN A 23 -25.13 0.34 -48.60
N ASN A 24 -24.23 -0.32 -47.86
CA ASN A 24 -23.35 -1.38 -48.33
C ASN A 24 -22.60 -0.99 -49.63
N SER A 25 -22.08 0.23 -49.68
CA SER A 25 -21.48 0.84 -50.88
C SER A 25 -20.29 1.72 -50.56
N VAL A 26 -19.30 1.77 -51.46
CA VAL A 26 -18.21 2.77 -51.41
C VAL A 26 -18.78 4.13 -51.79
N THR A 27 -18.60 5.13 -50.92
CA THR A 27 -19.12 6.49 -51.06
C THR A 27 -18.06 7.53 -51.41
N GLY A 28 -16.77 7.17 -51.29
CA GLY A 28 -15.67 8.05 -51.66
C GLY A 28 -14.31 7.38 -51.57
N THR A 29 -13.28 8.05 -52.09
CA THR A 29 -11.89 7.57 -52.07
C THR A 29 -10.94 8.71 -51.78
N VAL A 30 -10.03 8.51 -50.83
CA VAL A 30 -8.98 9.46 -50.45
C VAL A 30 -7.63 8.93 -50.89
N LYS A 31 -6.96 9.66 -51.78
CA LYS A 31 -5.60 9.32 -52.22
C LYS A 31 -4.57 9.74 -51.17
N ILE A 32 -3.72 8.80 -50.76
CA ILE A 32 -2.71 9.00 -49.71
C ILE A 32 -1.30 8.73 -50.27
N MET A 33 -0.27 9.15 -49.53
CA MET A 33 1.11 8.90 -49.95
C MET A 33 1.40 7.38 -49.98
N PRO A 34 2.15 6.88 -50.98
CA PRO A 34 2.43 5.45 -51.12
C PRO A 34 3.29 4.84 -50.00
N ASP A 35 4.08 5.65 -49.30
CA ASP A 35 4.90 5.25 -48.14
C ASP A 35 4.12 5.31 -46.82
N THR A 36 2.80 5.52 -46.88
CA THR A 36 1.92 5.48 -45.71
C THR A 36 1.92 4.07 -45.10
N ILE A 37 2.18 4.03 -43.80
CA ILE A 37 2.22 2.80 -43.01
C ILE A 37 1.04 2.67 -42.04
N CYS A 38 0.36 3.77 -41.69
CA CYS A 38 -0.86 3.72 -40.89
C CYS A 38 -1.82 4.87 -41.19
N SER A 39 -3.10 4.70 -40.87
CA SER A 39 -4.10 5.76 -40.91
C SER A 39 -5.06 5.70 -39.71
N ASN A 40 -5.62 6.85 -39.32
CA ASN A 40 -6.62 6.94 -38.28
C ASN A 40 -7.72 7.94 -38.67
N PHE A 41 -8.98 7.56 -38.48
CA PHE A 41 -10.14 8.39 -38.78
C PHE A 41 -10.50 9.27 -37.59
N ARG A 42 -10.60 10.58 -37.82
CA ARG A 42 -11.04 11.55 -36.80
C ARG A 42 -12.47 11.95 -37.09
N SER A 43 -13.41 11.15 -36.58
CA SER A 43 -14.85 11.31 -36.77
C SER A 43 -15.38 12.71 -36.44
N ASN A 44 -14.82 13.37 -35.42
CA ASN A 44 -15.25 14.70 -35.00
C ASN A 44 -14.80 15.83 -35.94
N ALA A 45 -13.88 15.57 -36.87
CA ALA A 45 -13.26 16.58 -37.72
C ALA A 45 -13.42 16.32 -39.23
N ASN A 46 -13.98 15.16 -39.64
CA ASN A 46 -14.02 14.73 -41.04
C ASN A 46 -12.62 14.65 -41.68
N GLU A 47 -11.63 14.18 -40.91
CA GLU A 47 -10.23 14.12 -41.30
C GLU A 47 -9.70 12.69 -41.21
N ILE A 48 -8.78 12.34 -42.11
CA ILE A 48 -7.92 11.16 -42.00
C ILE A 48 -6.52 11.62 -41.68
N MET A 49 -5.94 11.06 -40.63
CA MET A 49 -4.56 11.26 -40.26
C MET A 49 -3.74 10.04 -40.70
N THR A 50 -2.66 10.23 -41.45
CA THR A 50 -1.74 9.16 -41.85
C THR A 50 -0.33 9.41 -41.34
N MET A 51 0.47 8.36 -41.22
CA MET A 51 1.90 8.44 -40.93
C MET A 51 2.68 7.62 -41.96
N ASN A 52 3.80 8.17 -42.43
CA ASN A 52 4.72 7.43 -43.29
C ASN A 52 5.89 6.78 -42.53
N SER A 53 6.69 5.98 -43.23
CA SER A 53 7.86 5.27 -42.67
C SER A 53 8.92 6.19 -42.03
N THR A 54 8.91 7.48 -42.35
CA THR A 54 9.85 8.49 -41.80
C THR A 54 9.32 9.21 -40.56
N GLY A 55 8.13 8.83 -40.08
CA GLY A 55 7.46 9.47 -38.94
C GLY A 55 6.82 10.82 -39.26
N LEU A 56 6.57 11.11 -40.54
CA LEU A 56 5.84 12.31 -40.97
C LEU A 56 4.34 12.05 -40.86
N TRP A 57 3.66 12.85 -40.06
CA TRP A 57 2.21 12.82 -39.93
C TRP A 57 1.56 13.78 -40.92
N SER A 58 0.53 13.31 -41.63
CA SER A 58 -0.19 14.03 -42.69
C SER A 58 -1.70 13.96 -42.46
N PHE A 59 -2.42 15.06 -42.67
CA PHE A 59 -3.89 15.13 -42.53
C PHE A 59 -4.57 15.37 -43.87
N TYR A 60 -5.62 14.60 -44.14
CA TYR A 60 -6.43 14.63 -45.35
C TYR A 60 -7.89 14.91 -45.01
N ASP A 61 -8.54 15.76 -45.80
CA ASP A 61 -9.98 15.99 -45.68
C ASP A 61 -10.71 14.85 -46.42
N ILE A 62 -11.63 14.16 -45.74
CA ILE A 62 -12.39 13.05 -46.35
C ILE A 62 -13.31 13.51 -47.49
N ARG A 63 -13.57 14.81 -47.60
CA ARG A 63 -14.39 15.40 -48.66
C ARG A 63 -13.58 15.69 -49.93
N GLY A 64 -12.25 15.54 -49.89
CA GLY A 64 -11.34 15.82 -51.00
C GLY A 64 -10.63 14.59 -51.55
N SER A 65 -10.42 14.54 -52.87
CA SER A 65 -9.71 13.44 -53.55
C SER A 65 -8.24 13.76 -53.88
N THR A 66 -7.60 14.62 -53.07
CA THR A 66 -6.23 15.11 -53.35
C THR A 66 -5.17 14.32 -52.61
N VAL A 67 -4.08 13.98 -53.32
CA VAL A 67 -2.87 13.33 -52.74
C VAL A 67 -2.13 14.24 -51.75
N LYS A 68 -2.39 15.56 -51.80
CA LYS A 68 -1.75 16.55 -50.92
C LYS A 68 -2.50 16.66 -49.60
N PRO A 69 -1.85 16.40 -48.45
CA PRO A 69 -2.44 16.69 -47.14
C PRO A 69 -2.58 18.19 -46.93
N PHE A 70 -3.62 18.61 -46.20
CA PHE A 70 -3.82 20.02 -45.85
C PHE A 70 -2.97 20.46 -44.66
N LYS A 71 -2.39 19.50 -43.91
CA LYS A 71 -1.51 19.75 -42.77
C LYS A 71 -0.51 18.60 -42.60
N CYS A 72 0.75 18.92 -42.32
CA CYS A 72 1.78 17.94 -41.96
C CYS A 72 2.56 18.40 -40.73
N PHE A 73 3.06 17.44 -39.94
CA PHE A 73 4.03 17.73 -38.88
C PHE A 73 4.98 16.55 -38.64
N LYS A 74 6.19 16.85 -38.15
CA LYS A 74 7.24 15.88 -37.82
C LYS A 74 7.72 16.15 -36.38
N ILE A 75 7.63 15.17 -35.50
CA ILE A 75 8.09 15.31 -34.10
C ILE A 75 9.60 15.02 -34.03
N GLY A 76 10.36 15.83 -33.29
CA GLY A 76 11.83 15.74 -33.20
C GLY A 76 12.35 14.56 -32.36
N THR A 77 12.93 13.56 -33.05
CA THR A 77 13.85 12.46 -32.61
C THR A 77 13.41 11.48 -31.50
N PRO A 78 13.86 10.21 -31.64
CA PRO A 78 13.13 9.12 -32.26
C PRO A 78 12.24 8.39 -31.25
N VAL A 79 10.94 8.31 -31.52
CA VAL A 79 10.20 7.12 -31.15
C VAL A 79 10.44 6.15 -32.31
N LYS A 80 11.17 5.05 -32.07
CA LYS A 80 10.92 3.86 -32.90
C LYS A 80 9.46 3.51 -32.60
N GLN A 81 8.58 3.88 -33.53
CA GLN A 81 7.14 3.69 -33.41
C GLN A 81 6.75 2.86 -34.61
N GLY A 82 6.94 1.55 -34.50
CA GLY A 82 6.20 0.56 -35.27
C GLY A 82 4.98 0.16 -34.42
N HIS A 83 3.78 0.01 -34.95
CA HIS A 83 3.47 -0.46 -36.28
C HIS A 83 2.14 0.08 -36.79
N ALA A 84 2.01 -0.14 -38.09
CA ALA A 84 0.81 -0.05 -38.90
C ALA A 84 -0.48 -0.27 -38.10
N VAL A 85 -1.38 0.71 -38.17
CA VAL A 85 -2.81 0.39 -38.13
C VAL A 85 -3.00 -0.51 -39.33
N ASP A 86 -3.11 -1.82 -39.09
CA ASP A 86 -3.56 -2.73 -40.11
C ASP A 86 -4.89 -2.17 -40.60
N LEU A 87 -4.93 -1.69 -41.84
CA LEU A 87 -6.13 -1.08 -42.42
C LEU A 87 -7.24 -2.16 -42.61
N SER A 88 -6.93 -3.40 -42.21
CA SER A 88 -7.84 -4.51 -42.04
C SER A 88 -8.91 -4.30 -40.95
N TYR A 89 -8.88 -3.21 -40.15
CA TYR A 89 -9.93 -2.95 -39.16
C TYR A 89 -10.33 -1.47 -38.98
N CYS A 90 -11.55 -1.25 -38.47
CA CYS A 90 -12.10 0.08 -38.19
C CYS A 90 -12.95 0.08 -36.91
N ILE A 91 -12.93 1.17 -36.15
CA ILE A 91 -13.72 1.32 -34.92
C ILE A 91 -14.81 2.35 -35.17
N THR A 92 -16.03 2.01 -34.75
CA THR A 92 -17.18 2.88 -34.88
C THR A 92 -17.95 2.94 -33.57
N SER A 93 -18.72 4.00 -33.35
CA SER A 93 -19.51 4.19 -32.12
C SER A 93 -20.94 4.55 -32.48
N CYS A 94 -21.90 3.86 -31.88
CA CYS A 94 -23.32 4.10 -32.02
C CYS A 94 -24.01 3.91 -30.67
N ASN A 95 -24.72 4.93 -30.17
CA ASN A 95 -25.50 4.85 -28.92
C ASN A 95 -24.73 4.33 -27.68
N GLY A 96 -23.45 4.66 -27.55
CA GLY A 96 -22.61 4.22 -26.41
C GLY A 96 -22.07 2.78 -26.53
N GLN A 97 -22.31 2.10 -27.65
CA GLN A 97 -21.66 0.85 -28.02
C GLN A 97 -20.63 1.10 -29.12
N LYS A 98 -19.45 0.50 -28.96
CA LYS A 98 -18.35 0.59 -29.91
C LYS A 98 -18.24 -0.74 -30.65
N HIS A 99 -18.05 -0.66 -31.96
CA HIS A 99 -17.93 -1.83 -32.84
C HIS A 99 -16.56 -1.81 -33.51
N LEU A 100 -15.84 -2.92 -33.39
CA LEU A 100 -14.63 -3.22 -34.14
C LEU A 100 -15.01 -4.01 -35.38
N TRP A 101 -14.78 -3.43 -36.55
CA TRP A 101 -15.02 -4.04 -37.85
C TRP A 101 -13.70 -4.56 -38.41
N THR A 102 -13.71 -5.74 -39.04
CA THR A 102 -12.61 -6.23 -39.88
C THR A 102 -13.07 -6.41 -41.31
N TRP A 103 -12.17 -6.71 -42.25
CA TRP A 103 -12.54 -7.02 -43.64
C TRP A 103 -12.34 -8.50 -43.94
N ASN A 104 -13.34 -9.13 -44.57
CA ASN A 104 -13.19 -10.50 -45.05
C ASN A 104 -12.36 -10.57 -46.34
N GLU A 105 -12.06 -11.78 -46.82
CA GLU A 105 -11.30 -12.02 -48.06
C GLU A 105 -11.93 -11.38 -49.31
N GLN A 106 -13.23 -11.10 -49.28
CA GLN A 106 -13.96 -10.42 -50.36
C GLN A 106 -13.98 -8.89 -50.22
N GLY A 107 -13.26 -8.34 -49.24
CA GLY A 107 -13.20 -6.90 -48.98
C GLY A 107 -14.49 -6.30 -48.44
N LYS A 108 -15.35 -7.11 -47.79
CA LYS A 108 -16.56 -6.63 -47.09
C LYS A 108 -16.32 -6.49 -45.60
N PRO A 109 -16.89 -5.47 -44.94
CA PRO A 109 -16.72 -5.28 -43.51
C PRO A 109 -17.52 -6.31 -42.72
N VAL A 110 -16.93 -6.84 -41.65
CA VAL A 110 -17.51 -7.82 -40.72
C VAL A 110 -17.43 -7.26 -39.31
N ASP A 111 -18.57 -7.13 -38.62
CA ASP A 111 -18.58 -6.71 -37.20
C ASP A 111 -17.94 -7.80 -36.37
N THR A 112 -16.79 -7.52 -35.76
CA THR A 112 -15.88 -8.50 -35.14
C THR A 112 -15.94 -8.44 -33.61
N TRP A 113 -16.31 -7.29 -33.04
CA TRP A 113 -16.45 -7.16 -31.59
C TRP A 113 -17.27 -5.94 -31.23
N ASN A 114 -18.33 -6.13 -30.44
CA ASN A 114 -19.11 -5.06 -29.83
C ASN A 114 -18.73 -4.93 -28.35
N TYR A 115 -18.31 -3.73 -27.94
CA TYR A 115 -17.86 -3.44 -26.59
C TYR A 115 -18.45 -2.14 -26.04
N SER A 116 -18.59 -2.12 -24.71
CA SER A 116 -19.21 -1.00 -23.99
C SER A 116 -18.21 0.13 -23.73
N GLU A 117 -18.69 1.31 -23.33
CA GLU A 117 -17.81 2.41 -22.88
C GLU A 117 -16.97 2.07 -21.64
N LYS A 118 -17.27 0.97 -20.93
CA LYS A 118 -16.47 0.48 -19.81
C LYS A 118 -15.24 -0.31 -20.27
N GLU A 119 -15.17 -0.62 -21.55
CA GLU A 119 -14.10 -1.34 -22.22
C GLU A 119 -13.36 -0.41 -23.17
N TRP A 120 -12.07 -0.65 -23.30
CA TRP A 120 -11.20 0.08 -24.22
C TRP A 120 -10.52 -0.90 -25.17
N PHE A 121 -10.31 -0.45 -26.39
CA PHE A 121 -9.54 -1.13 -27.42
C PHE A 121 -8.37 -0.24 -27.81
N LEU A 122 -7.19 -0.82 -27.92
CA LEU A 122 -5.96 -0.09 -28.19
C LEU A 122 -5.43 -0.33 -29.61
N GLY A 123 -5.58 -1.55 -30.16
CA GLY A 123 -5.13 -1.86 -31.52
C GLY A 123 -5.00 -3.36 -31.78
N LEU A 124 -4.58 -3.71 -33.00
CA LEU A 124 -4.25 -5.07 -33.42
C LEU A 124 -2.73 -5.28 -33.58
N ILE A 125 -2.25 -6.47 -33.26
CA ILE A 125 -0.86 -6.92 -33.46
C ILE A 125 -0.86 -8.19 -34.29
N LYS A 126 0.00 -8.28 -35.31
CA LYS A 126 0.23 -9.52 -36.05
C LYS A 126 1.09 -10.48 -35.21
N GLY A 127 0.65 -11.72 -35.09
CA GLY A 127 1.40 -12.82 -34.50
C GLY A 127 2.54 -13.28 -35.40
N ASN A 128 3.26 -14.32 -34.95
CA ASN A 128 4.42 -14.86 -35.67
C ASN A 128 4.04 -15.56 -36.99
N SER A 129 2.78 -15.97 -37.14
CA SER A 129 2.17 -16.42 -38.40
C SER A 129 1.44 -15.25 -39.06
N SER A 130 1.53 -15.16 -40.39
CA SER A 130 0.85 -14.13 -41.19
C SER A 130 -0.67 -14.10 -41.03
N GLU A 131 -1.25 -15.17 -40.51
CA GLU A 131 -2.70 -15.37 -40.36
C GLU A 131 -3.21 -15.05 -38.95
N THR A 132 -2.33 -14.94 -37.94
CA THR A 132 -2.77 -14.73 -36.56
C THR A 132 -2.71 -13.25 -36.23
N ILE A 133 -3.85 -12.67 -35.86
CA ILE A 133 -3.96 -11.28 -35.44
C ILE A 133 -4.50 -11.25 -34.01
N PHE A 134 -3.88 -10.47 -33.14
CA PHE A 134 -4.27 -10.31 -31.75
C PHE A 134 -4.80 -8.89 -31.50
N ALA A 135 -5.95 -8.78 -30.84
CA ALA A 135 -6.48 -7.54 -30.31
C ALA A 135 -5.93 -7.22 -28.92
N LEU A 136 -5.47 -5.99 -28.74
CA LEU A 136 -5.15 -5.41 -27.45
C LEU A 136 -6.34 -4.61 -26.92
N HIS A 137 -6.88 -5.04 -25.79
CA HIS A 137 -8.06 -4.42 -25.18
C HIS A 137 -8.09 -4.58 -23.66
N GLY A 138 -9.06 -3.97 -23.00
CA GLY A 138 -9.18 -4.04 -21.55
C GLY A 138 -10.39 -3.33 -20.98
N GLN A 139 -10.47 -3.27 -19.65
CA GLN A 139 -11.55 -2.61 -18.93
C GLN A 139 -11.03 -1.37 -18.17
N HIS A 140 -11.85 -0.32 -18.15
CA HIS A 140 -11.50 0.95 -17.50
C HIS A 140 -11.37 0.81 -15.96
N HIS A 141 -12.18 -0.06 -15.33
CA HIS A 141 -12.24 -0.13 -13.86
C HIS A 141 -11.10 -0.93 -13.20
N ASN A 142 -10.43 -1.83 -13.94
CA ASN A 142 -9.37 -2.71 -13.40
C ASN A 142 -7.98 -2.40 -13.98
N SER A 143 -7.90 -1.49 -14.97
CA SER A 143 -6.65 -1.07 -15.63
C SER A 143 -5.82 -2.27 -16.15
N THR A 144 -6.50 -3.32 -16.63
CA THR A 144 -5.83 -4.50 -17.20
C THR A 144 -5.79 -4.41 -18.72
N MET A 145 -4.60 -4.58 -19.30
CA MET A 145 -4.43 -4.83 -20.73
C MET A 145 -4.45 -6.34 -20.98
N THR A 146 -5.26 -6.76 -21.94
CA THR A 146 -5.42 -8.15 -22.39
C THR A 146 -5.12 -8.22 -23.88
N MET A 147 -4.52 -9.33 -24.29
CA MET A 147 -4.28 -9.66 -25.70
C MET A 147 -5.14 -10.89 -26.04
N THR A 148 -5.94 -10.82 -27.10
CA THR A 148 -6.87 -11.89 -27.50
C THR A 148 -6.80 -12.09 -28.99
N ASP A 149 -6.79 -13.34 -29.46
CA ASP A 149 -6.87 -13.62 -30.91
C ASP A 149 -8.18 -13.03 -31.46
N VAL A 150 -8.09 -12.31 -32.58
CA VAL A 150 -9.23 -11.64 -33.21
C VAL A 150 -10.36 -12.62 -33.55
N ASN A 151 -10.02 -13.86 -33.94
CA ASN A 151 -11.00 -14.88 -34.25
C ASN A 151 -11.77 -15.40 -33.01
N HIS A 152 -11.23 -15.16 -31.81
CA HIS A 152 -11.80 -15.58 -30.53
C HIS A 152 -12.32 -14.39 -29.69
N LEU A 153 -12.39 -13.18 -30.25
CA LEU A 153 -12.91 -11.99 -29.54
C LEU A 153 -14.37 -12.15 -29.11
N PHE A 154 -15.19 -12.81 -29.92
CA PHE A 154 -16.60 -13.07 -29.59
C PHE A 154 -16.80 -14.11 -28.50
N GLU A 155 -15.82 -15.00 -28.30
CA GLU A 155 -15.84 -16.05 -27.28
C GLU A 155 -15.32 -15.56 -25.92
N TYR A 156 -15.09 -14.25 -25.78
CA TYR A 156 -14.51 -13.67 -24.57
C TYR A 156 -15.41 -13.87 -23.33
N GLN A 157 -15.22 -15.01 -22.67
CA GLN A 157 -15.38 -15.18 -21.23
C GLN A 157 -13.97 -15.12 -20.64
N SER A 158 -13.68 -14.14 -19.79
CA SER A 158 -12.33 -13.80 -19.32
C SER A 158 -11.47 -15.01 -18.94
N LYS A 159 -10.69 -15.56 -19.88
CA LYS A 159 -9.56 -16.43 -19.58
C LYS A 159 -8.34 -15.53 -19.50
N LEU A 160 -7.96 -15.22 -18.26
CA LEU A 160 -6.91 -14.29 -17.87
C LEU A 160 -5.58 -14.66 -18.54
N PHE A 161 -5.25 -13.96 -19.63
CA PHE A 161 -3.86 -13.75 -20.01
C PHE A 161 -3.23 -12.73 -19.05
N HIS A 162 -1.97 -12.95 -18.71
CA HIS A 162 -1.17 -12.26 -17.70
C HIS A 162 -1.57 -10.83 -17.30
N ARG A 163 -1.83 -10.64 -16.00
CA ARG A 163 -2.10 -9.37 -15.34
C ARG A 163 -0.82 -8.55 -15.16
N TYR A 164 -0.57 -7.56 -16.03
CA TYR A 164 0.42 -6.53 -15.79
C TYR A 164 -0.29 -5.19 -15.60
N GLY A 165 -0.48 -4.81 -14.33
CA GLY A 165 -1.23 -3.63 -13.95
C GLY A 165 -0.38 -2.37 -14.00
N VAL A 166 -0.80 -1.39 -14.79
CA VAL A 166 -0.40 0.01 -14.63
C VAL A 166 -1.65 0.80 -14.29
N LYS A 167 -1.65 1.46 -13.14
CA LYS A 167 -2.73 2.35 -12.66
C LYS A 167 -2.61 3.74 -13.27
N ASP A 168 -2.64 3.86 -14.59
CA ASP A 168 -2.84 5.18 -15.23
C ASP A 168 -3.73 5.04 -16.47
N SER A 169 -4.79 5.84 -16.50
CA SER A 169 -5.75 5.98 -17.60
C SER A 169 -5.16 6.65 -18.85
N LYS A 170 -3.91 7.11 -18.80
CA LYS A 170 -3.22 7.81 -19.88
C LYS A 170 -1.98 7.03 -20.34
N GLN A 171 -2.19 6.00 -21.17
CA GLN A 171 -1.10 5.36 -21.92
C GLN A 171 -0.84 6.15 -23.20
N THR A 172 0.43 6.35 -23.55
CA THR A 172 0.79 7.35 -24.58
C THR A 172 1.76 6.83 -25.64
N LEU A 173 2.40 5.67 -25.46
CA LEU A 173 3.35 5.13 -26.44
C LEU A 173 3.49 3.60 -26.36
N PHE A 174 3.53 2.94 -27.51
CA PHE A 174 3.62 1.49 -27.68
C PHE A 174 4.55 1.17 -28.85
N ASP A 175 5.38 0.12 -28.73
CA ASP A 175 6.24 -0.38 -29.82
C ASP A 175 6.43 -1.91 -29.70
N VAL A 176 6.62 -2.60 -30.83
CA VAL A 176 7.01 -4.02 -30.88
C VAL A 176 8.40 -4.12 -31.48
N LEU A 177 9.39 -4.37 -30.64
CA LEU A 177 10.79 -4.46 -31.01
C LEU A 177 11.08 -5.86 -31.59
N ASP A 178 11.40 -5.87 -32.89
CA ASP A 178 11.88 -7.02 -33.67
C ASP A 178 10.97 -8.26 -33.60
N GLY A 179 9.66 -8.10 -33.37
CA GLY A 179 8.70 -9.20 -33.22
C GLY A 179 8.93 -10.07 -31.96
N LYS A 180 9.91 -9.71 -31.13
CA LYS A 180 10.36 -10.49 -29.97
C LYS A 180 10.18 -9.76 -28.65
N VAL A 181 9.92 -8.45 -28.65
CA VAL A 181 9.75 -7.69 -27.41
C VAL A 181 8.67 -6.62 -27.55
N LEU A 182 7.66 -6.66 -26.68
CA LEU A 182 6.60 -5.67 -26.52
C LEU A 182 7.05 -4.55 -25.58
N ALA A 183 7.00 -3.28 -25.98
CA ALA A 183 7.32 -2.13 -25.15
C ALA A 183 6.12 -1.17 -25.00
N THR A 184 5.82 -0.75 -23.78
CA THR A 184 4.71 0.17 -23.44
C THR A 184 5.18 1.30 -22.53
N ALA A 185 4.66 2.51 -22.70
CA ALA A 185 5.03 3.67 -21.88
C ALA A 185 3.81 4.41 -21.29
N CYS A 186 3.95 4.86 -20.05
CA CYS A 186 3.01 5.72 -19.33
C CYS A 186 3.76 6.76 -18.48
N ASN A 187 3.03 7.66 -17.81
CA ASN A 187 3.63 8.65 -16.90
C ASN A 187 4.45 8.06 -15.75
N ALA A 188 4.30 6.75 -15.46
CA ALA A 188 5.05 6.03 -14.45
C ALA A 188 6.31 5.29 -14.98
N GLY A 189 6.56 5.28 -16.30
CA GLY A 189 7.74 4.66 -16.92
C GLY A 189 7.45 3.83 -18.17
N ILE A 190 8.50 3.17 -18.69
CA ILE A 190 8.47 2.28 -19.86
C ILE A 190 8.61 0.81 -19.39
N GLN A 191 7.80 -0.10 -19.92
CA GLN A 191 7.80 -1.53 -19.61
C GLN A 191 8.04 -2.36 -20.89
N MET A 192 8.95 -3.33 -20.84
CA MET A 192 9.32 -4.21 -21.96
C MET A 192 9.05 -5.70 -21.64
N GLN A 193 8.57 -6.51 -22.59
CA GLN A 193 8.24 -7.93 -22.40
C GLN A 193 8.60 -8.78 -23.62
N SER A 194 9.09 -10.01 -23.45
CA SER A 194 9.33 -10.94 -24.57
C SER A 194 8.02 -11.34 -25.27
N ALA A 195 8.04 -11.39 -26.60
CA ALA A 195 6.99 -11.85 -27.52
C ALA A 195 7.30 -13.24 -28.11
N GLU A 196 8.50 -13.80 -27.87
CA GLU A 196 8.79 -15.22 -28.12
C GLU A 196 8.44 -16.05 -26.88
N PHE A 197 7.65 -17.11 -27.08
CA PHE A 197 7.19 -17.99 -26.00
C PHE A 197 7.60 -19.45 -26.22
N HIS A 198 8.63 -19.86 -25.48
CA HIS A 198 8.73 -21.24 -25.00
C HIS A 198 9.21 -21.18 -23.55
N VAL A 199 8.39 -21.64 -22.59
CA VAL A 199 8.78 -21.62 -21.18
C VAL A 199 8.36 -22.91 -20.49
N SER A 200 9.31 -23.83 -20.39
CA SER A 200 9.35 -24.83 -19.31
C SER A 200 9.82 -24.14 -18.01
N ASN A 201 9.32 -24.61 -16.85
CA ASN A 201 9.65 -24.11 -15.51
C ASN A 201 9.15 -22.71 -15.09
N TYR A 202 7.88 -22.43 -15.42
CA TYR A 202 7.07 -21.27 -14.98
C TYR A 202 7.16 -20.87 -13.49
N LYS A 203 7.26 -21.83 -12.57
CA LYS A 203 7.21 -21.56 -11.11
C LYS A 203 8.42 -20.76 -10.61
N GLU A 204 9.60 -20.97 -11.17
CA GLU A 204 10.83 -20.39 -10.63
C GLU A 204 11.07 -18.95 -11.14
N HIS A 205 10.66 -18.68 -12.37
CA HIS A 205 10.75 -17.34 -12.97
C HIS A 205 9.71 -16.37 -12.37
N SER A 206 8.52 -16.87 -12.05
CA SER A 206 7.47 -16.09 -11.37
C SER A 206 7.87 -15.66 -9.95
N ARG A 207 8.64 -16.51 -9.25
CA ARG A 207 9.13 -16.22 -7.88
C ARG A 207 10.14 -15.08 -7.86
N LYS A 208 11.20 -15.14 -8.69
CA LYS A 208 12.22 -14.07 -8.77
C LYS A 208 11.63 -12.72 -9.20
N LEU A 209 10.63 -12.74 -10.08
CA LEU A 209 9.97 -11.51 -10.55
C LEU A 209 9.05 -10.91 -9.47
N SER A 210 8.36 -11.76 -8.70
CA SER A 210 7.52 -11.31 -7.56
C SER A 210 8.35 -10.63 -6.47
N GLU A 211 9.56 -11.13 -6.20
CA GLU A 211 10.52 -10.53 -5.26
C GLU A 211 11.03 -9.15 -5.74
N ASN A 212 11.27 -8.99 -7.05
CA ASN A 212 11.71 -7.72 -7.63
C ASN A 212 10.59 -6.66 -7.65
N ILE A 213 9.34 -7.06 -7.94
CA ILE A 213 8.17 -6.18 -7.87
C ILE A 213 7.90 -5.73 -6.43
N ARG A 214 8.08 -6.63 -5.45
CA ARG A 214 7.97 -6.31 -4.03
C ARG A 214 8.99 -5.24 -3.63
N SER A 215 10.23 -5.39 -4.09
CA SER A 215 11.33 -4.43 -3.86
C SER A 215 11.07 -3.05 -4.49
N ALA A 216 10.54 -3.02 -5.72
CA ALA A 216 10.22 -1.77 -6.43
C ALA A 216 9.01 -1.03 -5.81
N LYS A 217 7.98 -1.77 -5.36
CA LYS A 217 6.86 -1.20 -4.61
C LYS A 217 7.33 -0.58 -3.30
N VAL A 218 8.20 -1.25 -2.55
CA VAL A 218 8.79 -0.69 -1.31
C VAL A 218 9.51 0.63 -1.57
N ARG A 219 10.22 0.77 -2.70
CA ARG A 219 10.94 2.01 -3.07
C ARG A 219 10.00 3.16 -3.46
N TRP A 220 8.97 2.89 -4.26
CA TRP A 220 7.96 3.90 -4.63
C TRP A 220 7.15 4.34 -3.42
N GLN A 221 6.90 3.40 -2.50
CA GLN A 221 6.19 3.64 -1.27
C GLN A 221 6.97 4.54 -0.29
N LYS A 222 8.28 4.32 -0.13
CA LYS A 222 9.16 5.23 0.63
C LYS A 222 9.08 6.68 0.12
N ASN A 223 9.06 6.90 -1.18
CA ASN A 223 8.94 8.25 -1.76
C ASN A 223 7.57 8.89 -1.52
N LYS A 224 6.51 8.09 -1.40
CA LYS A 224 5.16 8.59 -1.07
C LYS A 224 5.01 8.89 0.43
N ASP A 225 5.63 8.08 1.28
CA ASP A 225 5.72 8.30 2.73
C ASP A 225 6.43 9.62 3.03
N GLN A 226 7.54 9.86 2.36
CA GLN A 226 8.30 11.11 2.51
C GLN A 226 7.45 12.36 2.17
N LYS A 227 6.57 12.28 1.17
CA LYS A 227 5.65 13.37 0.81
C LYS A 227 4.46 13.54 1.76
N GLU A 228 3.96 12.46 2.36
CA GLU A 228 2.94 12.52 3.41
C GLU A 228 3.53 13.08 4.72
N GLU A 229 4.74 12.65 5.09
CA GLU A 229 5.52 13.21 6.20
C GLU A 229 5.74 14.72 6.02
N GLU A 230 6.03 15.19 4.80
CA GLU A 230 6.15 16.63 4.48
C GLU A 230 4.82 17.41 4.62
N LYS A 231 3.68 16.79 4.31
CA LYS A 231 2.35 17.42 4.48
C LYS A 231 1.91 17.45 5.94
N VAL A 232 2.17 16.36 6.66
CA VAL A 232 1.98 16.27 8.11
C VAL A 232 2.83 17.36 8.76
N LYS A 233 4.13 17.43 8.43
CA LYS A 233 5.04 18.52 8.83
C LYS A 233 4.43 19.90 8.64
N SER A 234 3.95 20.23 7.44
CA SER A 234 3.34 21.53 7.13
C SER A 234 2.12 21.84 8.01
N ARG A 235 1.24 20.85 8.23
CA ARG A 235 0.05 20.98 9.09
C ARG A 235 0.40 21.17 10.57
N TRP A 236 1.47 20.53 11.05
CA TRP A 236 1.97 20.68 12.42
C TRP A 236 2.71 22.00 12.62
N GLU A 237 3.49 22.46 11.63
CA GLU A 237 4.13 23.78 11.64
C GLU A 237 3.10 24.92 11.80
N ASP A 238 1.93 24.79 11.16
CA ASP A 238 0.85 25.77 11.27
C ASP A 238 0.08 25.72 12.60
N ASN A 239 -0.01 24.55 13.26
CA ASN A 239 -0.55 24.44 14.60
C ASN A 239 0.45 24.89 15.68
N ALA A 240 1.75 24.66 15.48
CA ALA A 240 2.81 25.10 16.39
C ALA A 240 2.93 26.64 16.45
N LYS A 241 2.69 27.33 15.32
CA LYS A 241 2.58 28.81 15.29
C LYS A 241 1.45 29.36 16.16
N LYS A 242 0.46 28.54 16.54
CA LYS A 242 -0.66 28.93 17.41
C LYS A 242 -0.39 28.71 18.91
N ASN A 243 0.59 27.88 19.27
CA ASN A 243 0.92 27.53 20.67
C ASN A 243 2.33 28.01 21.08
N VAL A 244 2.64 29.28 20.79
CA VAL A 244 3.92 29.90 21.21
C VAL A 244 3.86 30.21 22.71
N GLY A 245 4.46 29.38 23.56
CA GLY A 245 4.67 29.75 24.98
C GLY A 245 4.95 28.64 26.01
N VAL A 246 4.69 27.37 25.73
CA VAL A 246 4.92 26.30 26.72
C VAL A 246 6.31 25.70 26.50
N ASN A 247 7.25 25.94 27.42
CA ASN A 247 8.55 25.29 27.39
C ASN A 247 8.40 23.87 27.96
N SER A 248 8.18 22.91 27.09
CA SER A 248 7.94 21.53 27.48
C SER A 248 9.17 20.79 28.02
N PHE A 249 10.37 21.38 27.97
CA PHE A 249 11.56 20.80 28.59
C PHE A 249 11.88 21.50 29.91
N ASP A 250 12.15 20.70 30.93
CA ASP A 250 12.50 21.17 32.26
C ASP A 250 13.90 21.81 32.23
N THR A 251 14.00 23.04 32.72
CA THR A 251 15.27 23.79 32.81
C THR A 251 15.99 23.59 34.13
N THR A 252 15.38 22.90 35.09
CA THR A 252 15.94 22.67 36.44
C THR A 252 16.82 21.42 36.51
N PHE A 253 16.81 20.57 35.48
CA PHE A 253 17.60 19.35 35.39
C PHE A 253 18.66 19.43 34.29
N THR A 254 19.78 18.78 34.55
CA THR A 254 20.90 18.60 33.63
C THR A 254 21.37 17.16 33.66
N GLU A 255 22.26 16.79 32.73
CA GLU A 255 22.86 15.46 32.71
C GLU A 255 23.61 15.12 34.01
N HIS A 256 24.20 16.13 34.67
CA HIS A 256 24.94 15.93 35.92
C HIS A 256 24.06 15.46 37.09
N ASP A 257 22.75 15.66 37.02
CA ASP A 257 21.79 15.22 38.04
C ASP A 257 21.53 13.70 38.02
N PHE A 258 22.07 12.98 37.03
CA PHE A 258 21.88 11.55 36.83
C PHE A 258 23.21 10.81 36.66
N THR A 259 23.22 9.54 37.04
CA THR A 259 24.25 8.59 36.60
C THR A 259 23.61 7.61 35.63
N MET A 260 24.21 7.42 34.46
CA MET A 260 23.80 6.39 33.49
C MET A 260 24.71 5.17 33.64
N SER A 261 24.13 3.98 33.59
CA SER A 261 24.83 2.69 33.68
C SER A 261 24.59 1.87 32.41
N GLY A 262 24.07 0.64 32.54
CA GLY A 262 23.91 -0.31 31.45
C GLY A 262 22.90 0.14 30.40
N VAL A 263 23.11 -0.28 29.15
CA VAL A 263 22.14 -0.07 28.07
C VAL A 263 20.99 -1.07 28.25
N LEU A 264 19.77 -0.56 28.42
CA LEU A 264 18.55 -1.37 28.51
C LEU A 264 17.99 -1.70 27.12
N GLY A 265 18.19 -0.80 26.15
CA GLY A 265 17.77 -1.00 24.77
C GLY A 265 18.29 0.08 23.84
N SER A 266 18.37 -0.24 22.55
CA SER A 266 18.73 0.70 21.49
C SER A 266 17.79 0.54 20.31
N GLY A 267 17.39 1.66 19.69
CA GLY A 267 16.43 1.64 18.60
C GLY A 267 16.47 2.89 17.73
N GLN A 268 15.49 2.99 16.82
CA GLN A 268 15.35 4.12 15.89
C GLN A 268 15.18 5.47 16.60
N PHE A 269 14.61 5.46 17.81
CA PHE A 269 14.34 6.64 18.64
C PHE A 269 15.39 6.81 19.76
N GLY A 270 16.63 6.42 19.51
CA GLY A 270 17.74 6.58 20.45
C GLY A 270 17.98 5.37 21.36
N SER A 271 18.77 5.60 22.40
CA SER A 271 19.22 4.56 23.34
C SER A 271 18.62 4.80 24.72
N VAL A 272 18.21 3.73 25.37
CA VAL A 272 17.69 3.74 26.74
C VAL A 272 18.74 3.15 27.66
N PHE A 273 19.10 3.92 28.68
CA PHE A 273 20.06 3.53 29.70
C PHE A 273 19.35 3.32 31.03
N GLU A 274 19.81 2.34 31.79
CA GLU A 274 19.56 2.33 33.22
C GLU A 274 20.28 3.53 33.85
N GLY A 275 19.70 4.10 34.89
CA GLY A 275 20.35 5.17 35.61
C GLY A 275 19.80 5.38 37.01
N LYS A 276 20.35 6.37 37.69
CA LYS A 276 19.97 6.76 39.05
C LYS A 276 19.94 8.28 39.15
N SER A 277 18.87 8.83 39.73
CA SER A 277 18.84 10.25 40.08
C SER A 277 19.76 10.49 41.27
N LYS A 278 20.72 11.40 41.13
CA LYS A 278 21.62 11.79 42.24
C LYS A 278 20.89 12.61 43.30
N ARG A 279 19.82 13.32 42.92
CA ARG A 279 19.01 14.12 43.85
C ARG A 279 18.19 13.27 44.81
N THR A 280 17.55 12.22 44.30
CA THR A 280 16.61 11.40 45.07
C THR A 280 17.13 10.00 45.39
N GLY A 281 18.24 9.57 44.78
CA GLY A 281 18.74 8.21 44.87
C GLY A 281 17.89 7.17 44.12
N LYS A 282 16.82 7.59 43.42
CA LYS A 282 15.89 6.66 42.75
C LYS A 282 16.46 6.10 41.45
N ALA A 283 16.29 4.80 41.23
CA ALA A 283 16.60 4.16 39.95
C ALA A 283 15.59 4.56 38.86
N VAL A 284 16.09 4.80 37.64
CA VAL A 284 15.34 5.36 36.50
C VAL A 284 15.80 4.74 35.19
N ALA A 285 14.95 4.80 34.16
CA ALA A 285 15.35 4.58 32.78
C ALA A 285 15.50 5.93 32.08
N ILE A 286 16.59 6.13 31.33
CA ILE A 286 16.91 7.40 30.67
C ILE A 286 16.98 7.15 29.16
N LYS A 287 15.97 7.61 28.42
CA LYS A 287 15.95 7.58 26.95
C LYS A 287 16.71 8.81 26.44
N VAL A 288 17.77 8.56 25.69
CA VAL A 288 18.71 9.55 25.16
C VAL A 288 18.53 9.65 23.65
N LEU A 289 18.17 10.85 23.19
CA LEU A 289 17.86 11.20 21.82
C LEU A 289 18.83 12.27 21.32
N VAL A 290 19.21 12.23 20.05
CA VAL A 290 20.01 13.31 19.46
C VAL A 290 19.12 14.54 19.24
N ASN A 291 19.54 15.70 19.75
CA ASN A 291 18.86 16.97 19.55
C ASN A 291 19.24 17.56 18.18
N ARG A 292 18.57 17.08 17.11
CA ARG A 292 18.76 17.61 15.75
C ARG A 292 18.03 18.94 15.56
N THR A 293 18.51 19.97 16.25
CA THR A 293 17.94 21.33 16.26
C THR A 293 17.80 21.98 14.88
N SER A 294 18.56 21.52 13.88
CA SER A 294 18.50 22.00 12.48
C SER A 294 17.36 21.40 11.67
N ILE A 295 16.72 20.32 12.13
CA ILE A 295 15.64 19.63 11.43
C ILE A 295 14.34 19.91 12.18
N TYR A 296 13.58 20.89 11.69
CA TYR A 296 12.32 21.32 12.32
C TYR A 296 11.35 20.16 12.63
N THR A 297 11.24 19.16 11.74
CA THR A 297 10.35 17.99 11.91
C THR A 297 10.69 17.13 13.13
N GLU A 298 11.96 16.76 13.29
CA GLU A 298 12.38 15.89 14.39
C GLU A 298 12.19 16.55 15.75
N LYS A 299 12.40 17.88 15.82
CA LYS A 299 12.13 18.67 17.03
C LYS A 299 10.66 18.58 17.47
N PHE A 300 9.72 18.63 16.54
CA PHE A 300 8.29 18.54 16.85
C PHE A 300 7.84 17.12 17.24
N ILE A 301 8.42 16.09 16.62
CA ILE A 301 8.11 14.69 16.97
C ILE A 301 8.52 14.39 18.42
N VAL A 302 9.76 14.73 18.78
CA VAL A 302 10.24 14.52 20.16
C VAL A 302 9.47 15.40 21.14
N GLN A 303 9.14 16.63 20.75
CA GLN A 303 8.35 17.51 21.61
C GLN A 303 6.97 16.93 21.90
N ARG A 304 6.31 16.39 20.87
CA ARG A 304 5.02 15.73 20.98
C ARG A 304 5.09 14.49 21.88
N GLU A 305 6.11 13.66 21.73
CA GLU A 305 6.33 12.50 22.60
C GLU A 305 6.39 12.93 24.08
N VAL A 306 7.18 13.97 24.37
CA VAL A 306 7.31 14.52 25.73
C VAL A 306 5.98 15.07 26.25
N ASP A 307 5.24 15.81 25.42
CA ASP A 307 3.97 16.42 25.82
C ASP A 307 2.90 15.35 26.11
N ILE A 308 2.73 14.38 25.19
CA ILE A 308 1.82 13.24 25.37
C ILE A 308 2.21 12.46 26.63
N GLN A 309 3.47 12.04 26.76
CA GLN A 309 3.92 11.22 27.89
C GLN A 309 3.74 11.96 29.23
N ARG A 310 3.84 13.29 29.25
CA ARG A 310 3.66 14.09 30.47
C ARG A 310 2.20 14.13 30.95
N GLU A 311 1.27 14.13 30.01
CA GLU A 311 -0.18 14.18 30.29
C GLU A 311 -0.73 12.81 30.71
N LEU A 312 -0.08 11.72 30.31
CA LEU A 312 -0.49 10.36 30.65
C LEU A 312 -0.14 10.02 32.10
N ARG A 313 -1.17 9.82 32.94
CA ARG A 313 -1.06 9.38 34.34
C ARG A 313 -1.97 8.18 34.58
N HIS A 314 -1.41 6.98 34.50
CA HIS A 314 -2.13 5.73 34.66
C HIS A 314 -1.23 4.65 35.28
N ALA A 315 -1.79 3.73 36.07
CA ALA A 315 -1.03 2.68 36.74
C ALA A 315 -0.28 1.78 35.75
N ASN A 316 -0.90 1.50 34.60
CA ASN A 316 -0.37 0.65 33.53
C ASN A 316 0.31 1.43 32.38
N ILE A 317 0.75 2.67 32.62
CA ILE A 317 1.58 3.45 31.68
C ILE A 317 2.88 3.83 32.39
N VAL A 318 4.01 3.65 31.71
CA VAL A 318 5.32 4.00 32.27
C VAL A 318 5.37 5.49 32.58
N LYS A 319 5.61 5.81 33.85
CA LYS A 319 5.62 7.20 34.30
C LYS A 319 6.83 7.95 33.76
N MET A 320 6.62 9.13 33.17
CA MET A 320 7.72 10.08 32.92
C MET A 320 7.90 10.98 34.13
N TYR A 321 9.13 11.02 34.66
CA TYR A 321 9.49 11.90 35.78
C TYR A 321 9.83 13.30 35.30
N THR A 322 10.67 13.41 34.28
CA THR A 322 11.05 14.69 33.68
C THR A 322 11.60 14.48 32.27
N ALA A 323 11.69 15.55 31.50
CA ALA A 323 12.40 15.58 30.24
C ALA A 323 13.17 16.90 30.13
N PHE A 324 14.46 16.84 29.83
CA PHE A 324 15.33 18.01 29.70
C PHE A 324 16.22 17.85 28.47
N LYS A 325 16.91 18.92 28.08
CA LYS A 325 17.77 18.90 26.89
C LYS A 325 19.06 19.68 27.10
N SER A 326 20.12 19.19 26.49
CA SER A 326 21.36 19.93 26.26
C SER A 326 21.38 20.50 24.83
N LYS A 327 22.51 21.11 24.45
CA LYS A 327 22.72 21.63 23.09
C LYS A 327 22.55 20.55 22.01
N TYR A 328 22.95 19.30 22.30
CA TYR A 328 23.03 18.22 21.31
C TYR A 328 22.20 16.98 21.67
N THR A 329 21.61 16.94 22.86
CA THR A 329 20.97 15.73 23.38
C THR A 329 19.65 16.06 24.08
N ILE A 330 18.65 15.21 23.92
CA ILE A 330 17.39 15.23 24.67
C ILE A 330 17.37 14.01 25.59
N PHE A 331 16.97 14.22 26.83
CA PHE A 331 16.90 13.20 27.86
C PHE A 331 15.46 13.10 28.36
N ILE A 332 14.89 11.91 28.29
CA ILE A 332 13.56 11.59 28.84
C ILE A 332 13.77 10.60 29.99
N VAL A 333 13.43 11.03 31.21
CA VAL A 333 13.61 10.25 32.44
C VAL A 333 12.31 9.55 32.79
N LEU A 334 12.34 8.23 32.78
CA LEU A 334 11.20 7.33 32.93
C LEU A 334 11.34 6.45 34.17
N GLU A 335 10.21 5.89 34.59
CA GLU A 335 10.16 4.76 35.52
C GLU A 335 10.97 3.57 34.98
N LEU A 336 11.86 3.05 35.81
CA LEU A 336 12.61 1.84 35.50
C LEU A 336 11.71 0.61 35.73
N MET A 337 11.66 -0.26 34.73
CA MET A 337 10.93 -1.53 34.77
C MET A 337 11.92 -2.69 34.66
N SER A 338 11.51 -3.88 35.09
CA SER A 338 12.39 -5.06 35.17
C SER A 338 12.75 -5.64 33.81
N GLY A 339 11.87 -5.49 32.83
CA GLY A 339 12.09 -6.03 31.48
C GLY A 339 10.92 -5.75 30.55
N THR A 340 11.02 -6.31 29.35
CA THR A 340 9.97 -6.23 28.30
C THR A 340 9.18 -7.53 28.24
N LEU A 341 7.94 -7.48 27.76
CA LEU A 341 7.19 -8.70 27.43
C LEU A 341 7.94 -9.52 26.37
N HIS A 342 8.63 -8.86 25.45
CA HIS A 342 9.50 -9.52 24.46
C HIS A 342 10.61 -10.36 25.09
N SER A 343 11.26 -9.89 26.16
CA SER A 343 12.29 -10.66 26.87
C SER A 343 11.71 -11.89 27.57
N ILE A 344 10.47 -11.82 28.07
CA ILE A 344 9.78 -12.99 28.62
C ILE A 344 9.53 -14.02 27.51
N LEU A 345 8.99 -13.59 26.37
CA LEU A 345 8.64 -14.48 25.25
C LEU A 345 9.86 -15.07 24.53
N LYS A 346 11.05 -14.47 24.69
CA LYS A 346 12.30 -14.99 24.13
C LYS A 346 12.97 -16.08 24.99
N ASN A 347 12.62 -16.18 26.27
CA ASN A 347 13.16 -17.22 27.13
C ASN A 347 12.52 -18.56 26.74
N GLU A 348 13.35 -19.57 26.44
CA GLU A 348 12.90 -20.89 25.95
C GLU A 348 11.95 -21.58 26.94
N GLU A 349 12.10 -21.32 28.24
CA GLU A 349 11.24 -21.88 29.30
C GLU A 349 9.85 -21.21 29.36
N THR A 350 9.71 -19.97 28.86
CA THR A 350 8.49 -19.15 28.97
C THR A 350 7.98 -18.67 27.61
N LYS A 351 8.29 -19.42 26.55
CA LYS A 351 7.85 -19.12 25.18
C LYS A 351 6.33 -19.01 25.04
N VAL A 352 5.61 -19.74 25.90
CA VAL A 352 4.16 -19.66 26.08
C VAL A 352 3.88 -19.24 27.52
N LEU A 353 2.97 -18.28 27.68
CA LEU A 353 2.57 -17.78 29.00
C LEU A 353 1.35 -18.56 29.52
N SER A 354 1.27 -18.71 30.84
CA SER A 354 0.08 -19.27 31.48
C SER A 354 -1.14 -18.36 31.28
N GLU A 355 -2.34 -18.94 31.28
CA GLU A 355 -3.59 -18.21 31.13
C GLU A 355 -3.72 -17.08 32.18
N THR A 356 -3.31 -17.31 33.43
CA THR A 356 -3.29 -16.27 34.48
C THR A 356 -2.37 -15.11 34.12
N LYS A 357 -1.17 -15.38 33.58
CA LYS A 357 -0.22 -14.33 33.19
C LYS A 357 -0.70 -13.57 31.95
N ILE A 358 -1.37 -14.26 31.01
CA ILE A 358 -2.05 -13.64 29.87
C ILE A 358 -3.19 -12.73 30.36
N ALA A 359 -4.04 -13.21 31.28
CA ALA A 359 -5.14 -12.45 31.83
C ALA A 359 -4.66 -11.17 32.55
N CYS A 360 -3.58 -11.26 33.34
CA CYS A 360 -2.90 -10.11 33.95
C CYS A 360 -2.42 -9.10 32.90
N MET A 361 -1.71 -9.56 31.87
CA MET A 361 -1.22 -8.68 30.79
C MET A 361 -2.37 -8.01 30.04
N VAL A 362 -3.43 -8.77 29.72
CA VAL A 362 -4.62 -8.24 29.04
C VAL A 362 -5.33 -7.22 29.91
N HIS A 363 -5.54 -7.50 31.20
CA HIS A 363 -6.12 -6.55 32.15
C HIS A 363 -5.35 -5.23 32.15
N ASP A 364 -4.04 -5.28 32.36
CA ASP A 364 -3.21 -4.09 32.50
C ASP A 364 -3.12 -3.27 31.21
N VAL A 365 -2.86 -3.94 30.08
CA VAL A 365 -2.68 -3.28 28.78
C VAL A 365 -4.01 -2.73 28.27
N SER A 366 -5.12 -3.45 28.44
CA SER A 366 -6.44 -2.95 28.01
C SER A 366 -6.91 -1.74 28.84
N ASN A 367 -6.63 -1.70 30.15
CA ASN A 367 -6.92 -0.51 30.97
C ASN A 367 -6.10 0.71 30.51
N ALA A 368 -4.81 0.54 30.24
CA ALA A 368 -3.97 1.62 29.69
C ALA A 368 -4.46 2.12 28.32
N LEU A 369 -4.83 1.20 27.42
CA LEU A 369 -5.36 1.57 26.11
C LEU A 369 -6.71 2.29 26.23
N ALA A 370 -7.62 1.82 27.08
CA ALA A 370 -8.91 2.47 27.32
C ALA A 370 -8.71 3.91 27.84
N TYR A 371 -7.76 4.11 28.76
CA TYR A 371 -7.39 5.44 29.26
C TYR A 371 -6.89 6.37 28.14
N CYS A 372 -6.03 5.87 27.25
CA CYS A 372 -5.50 6.61 26.11
C CYS A 372 -6.59 6.93 25.07
N HIS A 373 -7.38 5.92 24.70
CA HIS A 373 -8.42 6.01 23.67
C HIS A 373 -9.53 7.00 24.06
N MET A 374 -9.90 7.05 25.36
CA MET A 374 -10.84 8.05 25.88
C MET A 374 -10.35 9.50 25.72
N ARG A 375 -9.03 9.70 25.64
CA ARG A 375 -8.38 11.00 25.40
C ARG A 375 -8.08 11.24 23.92
N GLY A 376 -8.53 10.34 23.03
CA GLY A 376 -8.25 10.40 21.60
C GLY A 376 -6.80 10.09 21.23
N ILE A 377 -6.01 9.49 22.14
CA ILE A 377 -4.61 9.13 21.91
C ILE A 377 -4.54 7.70 21.40
N ILE A 378 -4.00 7.51 20.20
CA ILE A 378 -3.72 6.20 19.59
C ILE A 378 -2.22 5.91 19.74
N HIS A 379 -1.85 4.74 20.23
CA HIS A 379 -0.45 4.36 20.44
C HIS A 379 0.29 4.06 19.13
N ARG A 380 -0.34 3.32 18.19
CA ARG A 380 0.14 2.95 16.84
C ARG A 380 1.35 2.01 16.73
N ASP A 381 2.20 1.90 17.75
CA ASP A 381 3.31 0.92 17.77
C ASP A 381 3.26 -0.01 19.00
N LEU A 382 2.06 -0.54 19.30
CA LEU A 382 1.91 -1.51 20.37
C LEU A 382 2.52 -2.86 19.95
N LYS A 383 3.49 -3.34 20.72
CA LYS A 383 4.25 -4.57 20.48
C LYS A 383 4.88 -5.08 21.77
N PRO A 384 5.34 -6.34 21.85
CA PRO A 384 5.93 -6.90 23.07
C PRO A 384 7.16 -6.12 23.59
N GLN A 385 7.90 -5.42 22.75
CA GLN A 385 9.02 -4.58 23.19
C GLN A 385 8.57 -3.30 23.91
N ASN A 386 7.34 -2.83 23.63
CA ASN A 386 6.76 -1.60 24.18
C ASN A 386 5.78 -1.89 25.33
N ILE A 387 5.69 -3.14 25.77
CA ILE A 387 4.99 -3.55 26.99
C ILE A 387 6.06 -4.00 27.98
N LEU A 388 6.24 -3.26 29.07
CA LEU A 388 7.20 -3.55 30.12
C LEU A 388 6.53 -4.27 31.28
N HIS A 389 7.31 -4.99 32.09
CA HIS A 389 6.82 -5.62 33.32
C HIS A 389 7.67 -5.25 34.53
N SER A 390 7.05 -5.20 35.70
CA SER A 390 7.74 -5.04 36.99
C SER A 390 8.06 -6.41 37.63
N ASN A 391 8.77 -6.39 38.75
CA ASN A 391 8.99 -7.57 39.60
C ASN A 391 7.69 -8.04 40.28
N GLU A 392 6.72 -7.15 40.44
CA GLU A 392 5.40 -7.41 41.05
C GLU A 392 4.38 -7.88 40.01
N ASN A 393 4.83 -8.39 38.86
CA ASN A 393 4.00 -8.88 37.77
C ASN A 393 3.08 -7.87 37.08
N VAL A 394 3.23 -6.56 37.34
CA VAL A 394 2.44 -5.50 36.69
C VAL A 394 3.00 -5.18 35.31
N PHE A 395 2.12 -5.06 34.31
CA PHE A 395 2.47 -4.64 32.96
C PHE A 395 2.17 -3.16 32.71
N LYS A 396 3.06 -2.50 31.96
CA LYS A 396 2.92 -1.08 31.58
C LYS A 396 3.29 -0.81 30.13
N ILE A 397 2.52 0.04 29.46
CA ILE A 397 2.83 0.51 28.10
C ILE A 397 3.90 1.62 28.15
N THR A 398 4.85 1.60 27.22
CA THR A 398 5.88 2.62 27.02
C THR A 398 6.02 3.03 25.55
N ASP A 399 6.87 4.01 25.27
CA ASP A 399 7.29 4.46 23.93
C ASP A 399 6.16 5.04 23.06
N PHE A 400 5.65 6.21 23.49
CA PHE A 400 4.62 6.96 22.78
C PHE A 400 5.18 7.84 21.65
N GLY A 401 6.38 7.54 21.14
CA GLY A 401 7.03 8.32 20.07
C GLY A 401 6.27 8.32 18.75
N THR A 402 5.40 7.34 18.52
CA THR A 402 4.49 7.30 17.36
C THR A 402 3.05 7.66 17.71
N ALA A 403 2.75 8.00 18.97
CA ALA A 403 1.39 8.24 19.41
C ALA A 403 0.81 9.53 18.80
N THR A 404 -0.49 9.51 18.50
CA THR A 404 -1.17 10.64 17.85
C THR A 404 -2.64 10.74 18.20
N ASP A 405 -3.25 11.89 17.85
CA ASP A 405 -4.69 12.02 17.68
C ASP A 405 -5.17 11.37 16.36
N GLU A 406 -6.47 11.08 16.26
CA GLU A 406 -7.12 10.36 15.14
C GLU A 406 -7.00 11.03 13.75
N ARG A 407 -6.32 12.18 13.63
CA ARG A 407 -6.27 13.00 12.41
C ARG A 407 -5.05 12.73 11.54
N ASP A 408 -4.19 11.80 11.96
CA ASP A 408 -2.89 11.51 11.34
C ASP A 408 -2.87 10.13 10.66
N ASN A 409 -2.66 10.10 9.35
CA ASN A 409 -2.60 8.89 8.52
C ASN A 409 -1.17 8.37 8.31
N THR A 410 -0.18 8.88 9.07
CA THR A 410 1.23 8.47 8.93
C THR A 410 1.37 6.95 9.06
N TYR A 411 2.10 6.35 8.11
CA TYR A 411 2.41 4.93 8.10
C TYR A 411 3.56 4.66 9.08
N CYS A 412 3.25 4.13 10.26
CA CYS A 412 4.22 3.81 11.30
C CYS A 412 3.82 2.54 12.06
N GLY A 413 4.77 1.95 12.77
CA GLY A 413 4.57 0.73 13.59
C GLY A 413 5.44 -0.44 13.14
N THR A 414 5.26 -1.58 13.80
CA THR A 414 6.01 -2.82 13.51
C THR A 414 5.14 -3.77 12.69
N LEU A 415 5.62 -4.17 11.49
CA LEU A 415 4.85 -4.93 10.48
C LEU A 415 4.07 -6.13 11.05
N ASP A 416 4.68 -6.86 11.98
CA ASP A 416 4.10 -8.05 12.61
C ASP A 416 2.84 -7.78 13.43
N PHE A 417 2.65 -6.55 13.93
CA PHE A 417 1.52 -6.16 14.78
C PHE A 417 0.56 -5.17 14.08
N MET A 418 0.90 -4.70 12.88
CA MET A 418 0.05 -3.76 12.13
C MET A 418 -1.30 -4.35 11.75
N ALA A 419 -2.35 -3.53 11.88
CA ALA A 419 -3.69 -3.87 11.42
C ALA A 419 -3.82 -3.82 9.87
N PRO A 420 -4.79 -4.54 9.26
CA PRO A 420 -4.99 -4.57 7.82
C PRO A 420 -5.17 -3.19 7.18
N GLU A 421 -5.86 -2.27 7.86
CA GLU A 421 -6.07 -0.89 7.42
C GLU A 421 -4.78 -0.06 7.41
N VAL A 422 -3.84 -0.33 8.33
CA VAL A 422 -2.53 0.32 8.35
C VAL A 422 -1.72 -0.14 7.13
N LEU A 423 -1.69 -1.44 6.87
CA LEU A 423 -1.05 -2.03 5.68
C LEU A 423 -1.67 -1.52 4.37
N CYS A 424 -3.00 -1.34 4.36
CA CYS A 424 -3.73 -0.81 3.22
C CYS A 424 -3.73 0.73 3.15
N ARG A 425 -3.10 1.44 4.08
CA ARG A 425 -3.07 2.91 4.18
C ARG A 425 -4.45 3.57 4.17
N LYS A 426 -5.38 2.93 4.85
CA LYS A 426 -6.69 3.51 5.14
C LYS A 426 -6.61 4.35 6.41
N LYS A 427 -7.66 5.13 6.68
CA LYS A 427 -7.78 5.94 7.89
C LYS A 427 -7.60 5.05 9.13
N GLN A 428 -6.70 5.47 10.02
CA GLN A 428 -6.43 4.79 11.28
C GLN A 428 -7.39 5.29 12.37
N SER A 429 -7.65 4.44 13.36
CA SER A 429 -8.46 4.75 14.54
C SER A 429 -7.87 3.99 15.74
N THR A 430 -8.42 4.18 16.94
CA THR A 430 -8.04 3.42 18.16
C THR A 430 -8.10 1.89 17.98
N ALA A 431 -8.88 1.41 17.01
CA ALA A 431 -8.98 -0.01 16.66
C ALA A 431 -7.65 -0.64 16.18
N VAL A 432 -6.65 0.15 15.77
CA VAL A 432 -5.33 -0.39 15.39
C VAL A 432 -4.57 -0.95 16.59
N ASP A 433 -4.68 -0.28 17.75
CA ASP A 433 -4.07 -0.76 19.00
C ASP A 433 -4.77 -2.02 19.51
N CYS A 434 -6.10 -2.08 19.33
CA CYS A 434 -6.92 -3.24 19.69
C CYS A 434 -6.52 -4.47 18.85
N PHE A 435 -6.29 -4.29 17.55
CA PHE A 435 -5.78 -5.36 16.70
C PHE A 435 -4.40 -5.83 17.17
N ALA A 436 -3.47 -4.91 17.42
CA ALA A 436 -2.13 -5.23 17.91
C ALA A 436 -2.18 -6.01 19.24
N LEU A 437 -3.05 -5.62 20.17
CA LEU A 437 -3.30 -6.37 21.41
C LEU A 437 -3.76 -7.80 21.10
N GLY A 438 -4.69 -7.98 20.16
CA GLY A 438 -5.12 -9.32 19.73
C GLY A 438 -3.97 -10.20 19.25
N ILE A 439 -3.09 -9.65 18.40
CA ILE A 439 -1.88 -10.35 17.92
C ILE A 439 -0.95 -10.72 19.08
N ILE A 440 -0.76 -9.82 20.04
CA ILE A 440 0.09 -10.04 21.22
C ILE A 440 -0.50 -11.14 22.11
N VAL A 441 -1.81 -11.15 22.35
CA VAL A 441 -2.48 -12.20 23.13
C VAL A 441 -2.31 -13.57 22.47
N HIS A 442 -2.53 -13.65 21.15
CA HIS A 442 -2.26 -14.88 20.40
C HIS A 442 -0.80 -15.31 20.55
N LEU A 443 0.15 -14.38 20.36
CA LEU A 443 1.57 -14.65 20.49
C LEU A 443 1.94 -15.17 21.89
N CYS A 444 1.37 -14.61 22.95
CA CYS A 444 1.60 -15.07 24.31
C CYS A 444 1.08 -16.49 24.57
N ASN A 445 -0.01 -16.89 23.94
CA ASN A 445 -0.58 -18.24 24.08
C ASN A 445 0.12 -19.27 23.19
N GLU A 446 0.48 -18.91 21.96
CA GLU A 446 0.99 -19.84 20.96
C GLU A 446 2.52 -19.85 20.85
N GLY A 447 3.19 -18.83 21.39
CA GLY A 447 4.63 -18.60 21.20
C GLY A 447 5.03 -18.28 19.75
N ARG A 448 4.04 -18.04 18.88
CA ARG A 448 4.21 -17.67 17.45
C ARG A 448 3.11 -16.71 16.99
N LEU A 449 3.35 -16.00 15.90
CA LEU A 449 2.37 -15.07 15.32
C LEU A 449 1.25 -15.83 14.56
N PRO A 450 0.04 -15.24 14.44
CA PRO A 450 -1.10 -15.92 13.81
C PRO A 450 -1.02 -16.00 12.28
N PHE A 451 -0.32 -15.07 11.63
CA PHE A 451 -0.25 -14.96 10.17
C PHE A 451 1.14 -15.32 9.64
N LEU A 452 1.57 -16.55 9.92
CA LEU A 452 2.84 -17.10 9.44
C LEU A 452 2.63 -18.02 8.23
N LEU A 453 3.58 -18.00 7.31
CA LEU A 453 3.77 -19.01 6.28
C LEU A 453 4.37 -20.28 6.88
N ALA A 454 4.37 -21.37 6.10
CA ALA A 454 4.93 -22.66 6.52
C ALA A 454 6.43 -22.60 6.87
N ASP A 455 7.16 -21.60 6.37
CA ASP A 455 8.56 -21.33 6.69
C ASP A 455 8.76 -20.41 7.91
N GLY A 456 7.67 -20.05 8.60
CA GLY A 456 7.70 -19.19 9.78
C GLY A 456 7.80 -17.70 9.48
N GLN A 457 7.73 -17.26 8.22
CA GLN A 457 7.72 -15.84 7.87
C GLN A 457 6.31 -15.22 7.92
N GLY A 458 6.21 -13.96 8.34
CA GLY A 458 4.95 -13.22 8.33
C GLY A 458 4.38 -13.05 6.90
N CYS A 459 3.08 -13.29 6.74
CA CYS A 459 2.38 -13.16 5.46
C CYS A 459 1.46 -11.94 5.43
N ASP A 460 1.90 -10.85 4.79
CA ASP A 460 1.11 -9.64 4.60
C ASP A 460 -0.23 -9.92 3.91
N GLU A 461 -0.26 -10.85 2.94
CA GLU A 461 -1.49 -11.18 2.21
C GLU A 461 -2.52 -11.88 3.11
N MET A 462 -2.07 -12.80 3.98
CA MET A 462 -2.95 -13.45 4.95
C MET A 462 -3.47 -12.45 5.98
N LYS A 463 -2.60 -11.56 6.45
CA LYS A 463 -2.97 -10.49 7.38
C LYS A 463 -3.96 -9.50 6.75
N ILE A 464 -3.78 -9.11 5.48
CA ILE A 464 -4.72 -8.24 4.74
C ILE A 464 -6.08 -8.91 4.56
N LYS A 465 -6.10 -10.23 4.28
CA LYS A 465 -7.35 -11.01 4.22
C LYS A 465 -7.98 -11.21 5.60
N CYS A 466 -7.15 -11.21 6.66
CA CYS A 466 -7.51 -11.36 8.07
C CYS A 466 -8.50 -12.50 8.32
N LYS A 467 -8.22 -13.67 7.75
CA LYS A 467 -8.96 -14.90 8.06
C LYS A 467 -8.33 -15.55 9.30
N TYR A 468 -8.61 -14.97 10.46
CA TYR A 468 -8.12 -15.48 11.73
C TYR A 468 -9.17 -16.41 12.36
N GLU A 469 -8.73 -17.60 12.77
CA GLU A 469 -9.48 -18.52 13.60
C GLU A 469 -8.62 -18.87 14.82
N PRO A 470 -9.11 -18.70 16.06
CA PRO A 470 -8.37 -19.11 17.24
C PRO A 470 -8.05 -20.61 17.21
N PRO A 471 -6.84 -21.03 17.63
CA PRO A 471 -6.49 -22.43 17.84
C PRO A 471 -7.50 -23.15 18.75
N VAL A 472 -7.74 -24.43 18.48
CA VAL A 472 -8.78 -25.22 19.19
C VAL A 472 -8.38 -25.48 20.65
N ASP A 473 -7.09 -25.60 20.91
CA ASP A 473 -6.44 -25.82 22.21
C ASP A 473 -6.27 -24.55 23.05
N MET A 474 -6.46 -23.37 22.46
CA MET A 474 -6.45 -22.10 23.18
C MET A 474 -7.64 -22.03 24.17
N GLY A 475 -7.42 -21.54 25.39
CA GLY A 475 -8.48 -21.38 26.39
C GLY A 475 -9.66 -20.55 25.87
N LEU A 476 -10.91 -20.95 26.16
CA LEU A 476 -12.12 -20.37 25.57
C LEU A 476 -12.22 -18.84 25.73
N LYS A 477 -11.79 -18.31 26.88
CA LYS A 477 -11.77 -16.87 27.18
C LYS A 477 -10.72 -16.13 26.36
N ILE A 478 -9.56 -16.74 26.13
CA ILE A 478 -8.51 -16.20 25.24
C ILE A 478 -8.98 -16.26 23.77
N GLN A 479 -9.65 -17.34 23.37
CA GLN A 479 -10.24 -17.44 22.03
C GLN A 479 -11.26 -16.32 21.80
N GLU A 480 -12.12 -16.03 22.77
CA GLU A 480 -13.10 -14.95 22.68
C GLU A 480 -12.43 -13.59 22.42
N ILE A 481 -11.41 -13.26 23.21
CA ILE A 481 -10.66 -12.00 23.06
C ILE A 481 -9.98 -11.93 21.70
N THR A 482 -9.20 -12.95 21.32
CA THR A 482 -8.45 -12.91 20.05
C THR A 482 -9.38 -12.88 18.84
N ARG A 483 -10.50 -13.63 18.87
CA ARG A 483 -11.53 -13.63 17.82
C ARG A 483 -12.19 -12.26 17.65
N ASN A 484 -12.39 -11.52 18.74
CA ASN A 484 -13.02 -10.21 18.69
C ASN A 484 -12.04 -9.06 18.43
N LEU A 485 -10.75 -9.22 18.70
CA LEU A 485 -9.73 -8.21 18.39
C LEU A 485 -9.13 -8.36 16.99
N ILE A 486 -8.93 -9.59 16.51
CA ILE A 486 -8.28 -9.87 15.22
C ILE A 486 -9.34 -9.99 14.11
N LYS A 487 -9.97 -8.87 13.78
CA LYS A 487 -10.93 -8.75 12.67
C LYS A 487 -10.43 -7.85 11.57
N ARG A 488 -10.86 -8.15 10.34
CA ARG A 488 -10.47 -7.39 9.13
C ARG A 488 -10.91 -5.94 9.22
N ASP A 489 -12.19 -5.73 9.48
CA ASP A 489 -12.79 -4.40 9.52
C ASP A 489 -12.69 -3.82 10.93
N ALA A 490 -12.10 -2.63 11.02
CA ALA A 490 -11.80 -1.95 12.29
C ALA A 490 -13.05 -1.77 13.18
N LYS A 491 -14.21 -1.53 12.57
CA LYS A 491 -15.49 -1.30 13.27
C LYS A 491 -16.06 -2.54 13.96
N ASP A 492 -15.64 -3.74 13.55
CA ASP A 492 -16.18 -4.99 14.10
C ASP A 492 -15.33 -5.49 15.28
N ARG A 493 -14.20 -4.83 15.54
CA ARG A 493 -13.29 -5.17 16.63
C ARG A 493 -13.83 -4.68 17.95
N TRP A 494 -13.57 -5.44 19.01
CA TRP A 494 -13.71 -4.91 20.36
C TRP A 494 -12.79 -3.72 20.58
N THR A 495 -13.33 -2.72 21.27
CA THR A 495 -12.62 -1.60 21.86
C THR A 495 -11.85 -2.06 23.10
N ALA A 496 -10.87 -1.27 23.53
CA ALA A 496 -10.14 -1.54 24.77
C ALA A 496 -11.08 -1.63 26.00
N THR A 497 -12.14 -0.81 26.04
CA THR A 497 -13.16 -0.84 27.11
C THR A 497 -13.97 -2.14 27.10
N GLU A 498 -14.29 -2.70 25.94
CA GLU A 498 -14.96 -4.00 25.85
C GLU A 498 -14.04 -5.13 26.32
N VAL A 499 -12.74 -5.06 26.02
CA VAL A 499 -11.75 -6.03 26.53
C VAL A 499 -11.64 -5.99 28.05
N VAL A 500 -11.61 -4.80 28.65
CA VAL A 500 -11.63 -4.64 30.12
C VAL A 500 -12.85 -5.32 30.74
N ASN A 501 -13.97 -5.36 30.02
CA ASN A 501 -15.21 -6.00 30.47
C ASN A 501 -15.35 -7.48 30.09
N SER A 502 -14.34 -8.07 29.45
CA SER A 502 -14.36 -9.49 29.06
C SER A 502 -14.33 -10.41 30.26
N GLN A 503 -14.81 -11.64 30.09
CA GLN A 503 -14.85 -12.62 31.17
C GLN A 503 -13.43 -12.97 31.68
N LEU A 504 -12.43 -13.04 30.80
CA LEU A 504 -11.03 -13.29 31.18
C LEU A 504 -10.54 -12.26 32.20
N VAL A 505 -10.82 -10.98 31.95
CA VAL A 505 -10.36 -9.87 32.79
C VAL A 505 -11.12 -9.82 34.10
N ARG A 506 -12.44 -10.02 34.07
CA ARG A 506 -13.28 -10.07 35.28
C ARG A 506 -12.88 -11.20 36.22
N ASP A 507 -12.65 -12.40 35.69
CA ASP A 507 -12.23 -13.55 36.50
C ASP A 507 -10.86 -13.32 37.16
N TYR A 508 -9.94 -12.71 36.41
CA TYR A 508 -8.64 -12.33 36.95
C TYR A 508 -8.76 -11.28 38.07
N GLN A 509 -9.62 -10.26 37.90
CA GLN A 509 -9.87 -9.25 38.93
C GLN A 509 -10.46 -9.85 40.22
N HIS A 510 -11.42 -10.78 40.09
CA HIS A 510 -11.97 -11.51 41.23
C HIS A 510 -10.89 -12.33 41.93
N GLN A 511 -10.06 -13.05 41.19
CA GLN A 511 -8.95 -13.82 41.75
C GLN A 511 -7.97 -12.91 42.50
N MET A 512 -7.61 -11.75 41.95
CA MET A 512 -6.74 -10.79 42.64
C MET A 512 -7.34 -10.28 43.95
N GLN A 513 -8.64 -9.97 43.97
CA GLN A 513 -9.31 -9.51 45.19
C GLN A 513 -9.33 -10.60 46.27
N ASP A 514 -9.60 -11.84 45.87
CA ASP A 514 -9.57 -12.99 46.78
C ASP A 514 -8.16 -13.23 47.34
N ASP A 515 -7.12 -13.08 46.52
CA ASP A 515 -5.73 -13.26 46.95
C ASP A 515 -5.28 -12.15 47.92
N ILE A 516 -5.67 -10.89 47.67
CA ILE A 516 -5.44 -9.77 48.60
C ILE A 516 -6.14 -10.03 49.93
N PHE A 517 -7.42 -10.42 49.89
CA PHE A 517 -8.19 -10.70 51.10
C PHE A 517 -7.60 -11.86 51.92
N LYS A 518 -7.14 -12.92 51.26
CA LYS A 518 -6.45 -14.03 51.93
C LYS A 518 -5.13 -13.60 52.56
N GLN A 519 -4.39 -12.70 51.91
CA GLN A 519 -3.14 -12.18 52.43
C GLN A 519 -3.36 -11.28 53.66
N GLU A 520 -4.35 -10.39 53.60
CA GLU A 520 -4.77 -9.59 54.76
C GLU A 520 -5.25 -10.46 55.93
N LEU A 521 -5.97 -11.55 55.66
CA LEU A 521 -6.37 -12.52 56.68
C LEU A 521 -5.19 -13.32 57.26
N ALA A 522 -4.13 -13.54 56.50
CA ALA A 522 -2.94 -14.24 56.97
C ALA A 522 -2.01 -13.34 57.80
N ASP A 523 -2.09 -12.02 57.58
CA ASP A 523 -1.33 -11.01 58.33
C ASP A 523 -2.03 -10.60 59.66
N LEU A 524 -3.31 -10.97 59.84
CA LEU A 524 -4.10 -10.84 61.08
C LEU A 524 -3.93 -12.06 61.99
#